data_AF-A0A0M1IUM4-F1
#
_entry.id   AF-A0A0M1IUM4-F1
#
_cell.length_a   1.000
_cell.length_b   1.000
_cell.length_c   1.000
_cell.angle_alpha   90.00
_cell.angle_beta   90.00
_cell.angle_gamma   90.00
#
_symmetry.space_group_name_H-M   'P 1'
#
loop_
_entity.id
_entity.type
_entity.pdbx_description
1 polymer ?
#
loop_
_entity_poly.entity_id
_entity_poly.type
_entity_poly.pdbx_seq_one_letter_code
_entity_poly.pdbx_strand_id
1 'polypeptide(L)'
;MSIATIKKLNLKEISLQDILNVKIKEIDKKELNLECKKGIIESILKEINKNPNVDLAKYCKDFEYIESDEFTETLGELRELGEISLTHQILITLMLSGPFLWLFINIKNSNYEFIGINSIALIVSTVLLTLLWKSFLKQKNKKVKGTGLILLNIVFAIVLSIGIFVFISKLQQFIFVPKDYLMFKFKPPYSYFTFFFEIEIIIVFIFMLYRKIKNIELKWSECLFKFLKKNIFLTIILNIALMYICVTSVIVVTKDQINDYNFYNPKGTIYSYNDIYKVQAGFKGKRFKISKGHAGDFYYIINLRDGKKINLYQANSPFEDTYLELEIFDNLIMRISKIQKVSSKENYQFCDFDKRYVDRFLKIIENK
;
A
#
# COMPACT_ATOMS: atom_id res chain seq x y z
N MET A 1 26.61 41.74 2.47
CA MET A 1 25.93 41.49 3.76
C MET A 1 24.94 42.64 3.93
N SER A 2 23.68 42.41 4.32
CA SER A 2 22.71 43.51 4.40
C SER A 2 22.85 44.27 5.72
N ILE A 3 22.46 45.54 5.73
CA ILE A 3 22.52 46.42 6.90
C ILE A 3 21.71 45.84 8.07
N ALA A 4 20.61 45.14 7.77
CA ALA A 4 19.79 44.45 8.78
C ALA A 4 20.54 43.27 9.45
N THR A 5 21.37 42.53 8.72
CA THR A 5 22.15 41.43 9.29
C THR A 5 23.26 41.94 10.22
N ILE A 6 23.88 43.07 9.86
CA ILE A 6 24.91 43.75 10.66
C ILE A 6 24.32 44.25 11.99
N LYS A 7 23.09 44.78 11.96
CA LYS A 7 22.38 45.25 13.16
C LYS A 7 22.07 44.12 14.14
N LYS A 8 21.65 42.95 13.65
CA LYS A 8 21.40 41.75 14.48
C LYS A 8 22.68 41.14 15.09
N LEU A 9 23.79 41.23 14.36
CA LEU A 9 25.11 40.79 14.83
C LEU A 9 25.62 41.70 15.97
N ASN A 10 25.42 43.01 15.85
CA ASN A 10 25.75 43.98 16.90
C ASN A 10 24.89 43.82 18.16
N LEU A 11 23.65 43.33 18.02
CA LEU A 11 22.75 43.04 19.14
C LEU A 11 23.00 41.65 19.78
N LYS A 12 24.02 40.89 19.33
CA LYS A 12 24.32 39.50 19.74
C LYS A 12 23.16 38.50 19.54
N GLU A 13 22.18 38.82 18.71
CA GLU A 13 21.05 37.92 18.40
C GLU A 13 21.47 36.75 17.48
N ILE A 14 22.57 36.90 16.74
CA ILE A 14 23.07 35.92 15.78
C ILE A 14 24.60 35.86 15.88
N SER A 15 25.20 34.66 15.87
CA SER A 15 26.66 34.53 15.90
C SER A 15 27.29 34.80 14.52
N LEU A 16 28.49 35.39 14.51
CA LEU A 16 29.28 35.58 13.29
C LEU A 16 29.57 34.24 12.59
N GLN A 17 29.75 33.17 13.38
CA GLN A 17 29.98 31.82 12.89
C GLN A 17 28.78 31.30 12.08
N ASP A 18 27.55 31.57 12.51
CA ASP A 18 26.34 31.18 11.76
C ASP A 18 26.24 31.90 10.42
N ILE A 19 26.58 33.20 10.39
CA ILE A 19 26.53 34.00 9.16
C ILE A 19 27.61 33.55 8.17
N LEU A 20 28.82 33.28 8.65
CA LEU A 20 29.92 32.77 7.81
C LEU A 20 29.59 31.36 7.29
N ASN A 21 28.99 30.49 8.12
CA ASN A 21 28.54 29.17 7.67
C ASN A 21 27.45 29.26 6.59
N VAL A 22 26.50 30.20 6.72
CA VAL A 22 25.50 30.46 5.67
C VAL A 22 26.16 30.97 4.40
N LYS A 23 27.13 31.89 4.50
CA LYS A 23 27.90 32.41 3.37
C LYS A 23 28.72 31.34 2.64
N ILE A 24 29.39 30.46 3.38
CA ILE A 24 30.12 29.32 2.82
C ILE A 24 29.14 28.41 2.06
N LYS A 25 27.98 28.10 2.65
CA LYS A 25 26.93 27.32 1.97
C LYS A 25 26.42 27.98 0.68
N GLU A 26 26.29 29.30 0.65
CA GLU A 26 25.91 30.04 -0.55
C GLU A 26 26.97 29.92 -1.66
N ILE A 27 28.26 29.99 -1.30
CA ILE A 27 29.38 29.89 -2.25
C ILE A 27 29.50 28.45 -2.79
N ASP A 28 29.51 27.45 -1.91
CA ASP A 28 29.52 26.02 -2.28
C ASP A 28 28.33 25.67 -3.21
N LYS A 29 27.18 26.32 -3.01
CA LYS A 29 26.00 26.12 -3.86
C LYS A 29 26.21 26.70 -5.27
N LYS A 30 26.85 27.86 -5.38
CA LYS A 30 27.15 28.50 -6.67
C LYS A 30 28.20 27.73 -7.45
N GLU A 31 29.26 27.26 -6.79
CA GLU A 31 30.33 26.50 -7.42
C GLU A 31 29.82 25.19 -8.05
N LEU A 32 29.05 24.40 -7.29
CA LEU A 32 28.43 23.17 -7.79
C LEU A 32 27.45 23.41 -8.95
N ASN A 33 26.70 24.52 -8.93
CA ASN A 33 25.80 24.85 -10.04
C ASN A 33 26.60 25.14 -11.32
N LEU A 34 27.69 25.90 -11.22
CA LEU A 34 28.58 26.18 -12.36
C LEU A 34 29.22 24.90 -12.90
N GLU A 35 29.64 23.98 -12.03
CA GLU A 35 30.22 22.70 -12.43
C GLU A 35 29.21 21.81 -13.17
N CYS A 36 27.96 21.71 -12.69
CA CYS A 36 26.90 21.01 -13.40
C CYS A 36 26.56 21.64 -14.75
N LYS A 37 26.42 22.97 -14.83
CA LYS A 37 26.20 23.67 -16.11
C LYS A 37 27.33 23.36 -17.09
N LYS A 38 28.58 23.42 -16.64
CA LYS A 38 29.76 23.07 -17.45
C LYS A 38 29.71 21.62 -17.97
N GLY A 39 29.36 20.65 -17.14
CA GLY A 39 29.28 19.24 -17.56
C GLY A 39 28.20 18.97 -18.62
N ILE A 40 27.08 19.69 -18.59
CA ILE A 40 26.02 19.60 -19.60
C ILE A 40 26.51 20.22 -20.92
N ILE A 41 27.17 21.38 -20.86
CA ILE A 41 27.76 22.04 -22.04
C ILE A 41 28.82 21.14 -22.69
N GLU A 42 29.67 20.48 -21.91
CA GLU A 42 30.66 19.53 -22.43
C GLU A 42 30.01 18.30 -23.09
N SER A 43 28.85 17.86 -22.58
CA SER A 43 28.09 16.74 -23.14
C SER A 43 27.43 17.12 -24.47
N ILE A 44 26.83 18.31 -24.54
CA ILE A 44 26.29 18.90 -25.77
C ILE A 44 27.41 19.07 -26.81
N LEU A 45 28.57 19.59 -26.41
CA LEU A 45 29.72 19.77 -27.29
C LEU A 45 30.25 18.43 -27.84
N LYS A 46 30.26 17.37 -27.03
CA LYS A 46 30.61 16.01 -27.48
C LYS A 46 29.59 15.44 -28.47
N GLU A 47 28.31 15.77 -28.33
CA GLU A 47 27.24 15.30 -29.22
C GLU A 47 27.28 16.01 -30.58
N ILE A 48 27.46 17.33 -30.57
CA ILE A 48 27.67 18.15 -31.79
C ILE A 48 28.91 17.66 -32.56
N ASN A 49 30.01 17.36 -31.84
CA ASN A 49 31.22 16.83 -32.48
C ASN A 49 31.04 15.44 -33.11
N LYS A 50 30.05 14.66 -32.67
CA LYS A 50 29.75 13.33 -33.23
C LYS A 50 28.81 13.38 -34.42
N ASN A 51 28.01 14.43 -34.56
CA ASN A 51 26.99 14.50 -35.60
C ASN A 51 26.89 15.93 -36.15
N PRO A 52 27.57 16.31 -37.24
CA PRO A 52 27.67 17.70 -37.68
C PRO A 52 26.37 18.31 -38.25
N ASN A 53 25.31 17.50 -38.45
CA ASN A 53 24.02 17.93 -38.99
C ASN A 53 22.94 18.12 -37.90
N VAL A 54 23.31 18.46 -36.66
CA VAL A 54 22.30 18.64 -35.60
C VAL A 54 21.54 19.97 -35.74
N ASP A 55 20.26 19.93 -35.38
CA ASP A 55 19.40 21.10 -35.26
C ASP A 55 19.90 22.05 -34.14
N LEU A 56 20.66 23.07 -34.54
CA LEU A 56 21.21 24.10 -33.66
C LEU A 56 20.13 24.89 -32.92
N ALA A 57 18.93 25.02 -33.48
CA ALA A 57 17.84 25.75 -32.84
C ALA A 57 17.32 25.04 -31.58
N LYS A 58 17.40 23.70 -31.56
CA LYS A 58 17.08 22.91 -30.38
C LYS A 58 18.09 23.13 -29.25
N TYR A 59 19.39 23.11 -29.55
CA TYR A 59 20.42 23.35 -28.54
C TYR A 59 20.40 24.78 -28.01
N CYS A 60 20.11 25.79 -28.84
CA CYS A 60 19.94 27.17 -28.35
C CYS A 60 18.86 27.25 -27.26
N LYS A 61 17.71 26.56 -27.43
CA LYS A 61 16.68 26.46 -26.39
C LYS A 61 17.16 25.73 -25.15
N ASP A 62 17.95 24.67 -25.32
CA ASP A 62 18.55 23.95 -24.19
C ASP A 62 19.53 24.84 -23.41
N PHE A 63 20.33 25.67 -24.09
CA PHE A 63 21.22 26.65 -23.47
C PHE A 63 20.44 27.75 -22.72
N GLU A 64 19.40 28.33 -23.34
CA GLU A 64 18.51 29.31 -22.68
C GLU A 64 17.88 28.71 -21.42
N TYR A 65 17.46 27.45 -21.48
CA TYR A 65 16.96 26.74 -20.31
C TYR A 65 18.04 26.54 -19.23
N ILE A 66 19.25 26.10 -19.58
CA ILE A 66 20.36 25.91 -18.62
C ILE A 66 20.76 27.23 -17.93
N GLU A 67 20.64 28.36 -18.62
CA GLU A 67 20.91 29.69 -18.05
C GLU A 67 19.77 30.22 -17.20
N SER A 68 18.55 29.73 -17.39
CA SER A 68 17.35 30.19 -16.68
C SER A 68 17.40 30.00 -15.16
N ASP A 69 16.64 30.85 -14.47
CA ASP A 69 16.36 30.70 -13.03
C ASP A 69 15.59 29.40 -12.74
N GLU A 70 14.75 28.94 -13.68
CA GLU A 70 13.97 27.70 -13.58
C GLU A 70 14.86 26.45 -13.51
N PHE A 71 15.92 26.39 -14.32
CA PHE A 71 16.91 25.31 -14.23
C PHE A 71 17.66 25.35 -12.91
N THR A 72 17.99 26.56 -12.44
CA THR A 72 18.71 26.74 -11.17
C THR A 72 17.85 26.35 -9.97
N GLU A 73 16.54 26.62 -10.02
CA GLU A 73 15.55 26.14 -9.05
C GLU A 73 15.48 24.62 -9.09
N THR A 74 15.29 24.03 -10.27
CA THR A 74 15.21 22.57 -10.48
C THR A 74 16.44 21.84 -9.95
N LEU A 75 17.64 22.36 -10.22
CA LEU A 75 18.90 21.78 -9.72
C LEU A 75 19.00 21.88 -8.19
N GLY A 76 18.47 22.96 -7.62
CA GLY A 76 18.27 23.10 -6.18
C GLY A 76 17.33 22.04 -5.61
N GLU A 77 16.17 21.80 -6.25
CA GLU A 77 15.21 20.78 -5.83
C GLU A 77 15.80 19.37 -5.94
N LEU A 78 16.52 19.06 -7.02
CA LEU A 78 17.19 17.76 -7.21
C LEU A 78 18.25 17.50 -6.13
N ARG A 79 19.02 18.52 -5.77
CA ARG A 79 20.02 18.42 -4.71
C ARG A 79 19.36 18.20 -3.36
N GLU A 80 18.25 18.89 -3.09
CA GLU A 80 17.47 18.67 -1.88
C GLU A 80 16.84 17.27 -1.89
N LEU A 81 16.35 16.73 -3.02
CA LEU A 81 15.85 15.36 -3.10
C LEU A 81 16.94 14.30 -2.88
N GLY A 82 18.19 14.59 -3.28
CA GLY A 82 19.34 13.73 -3.00
C GLY A 82 19.73 13.67 -1.52
N GLU A 83 19.25 14.62 -0.71
CA GLU A 83 19.45 14.65 0.74
C GLU A 83 18.38 13.80 1.46
N ILE A 84 18.80 12.68 2.04
CA ILE A 84 17.91 11.73 2.73
C ILE A 84 17.35 12.35 4.02
N SER A 85 16.03 12.24 4.22
CA SER A 85 15.37 12.65 5.47
C SER A 85 15.43 11.59 6.56
N LEU A 86 15.40 12.01 7.84
CA LEU A 86 15.37 11.07 8.96
C LEU A 86 14.14 10.18 8.90
N THR A 87 13.01 10.72 8.44
CA THR A 87 11.77 9.96 8.23
C THR A 87 11.99 8.82 7.25
N HIS A 88 12.59 9.11 6.10
CA HIS A 88 12.92 8.10 5.09
C HIS A 88 13.87 7.04 5.67
N GLN A 89 14.88 7.46 6.42
CA GLN A 89 15.82 6.55 7.08
C GLN A 89 15.13 5.62 8.09
N ILE A 90 14.20 6.13 8.89
CA ILE A 90 13.40 5.33 9.83
C ILE A 90 12.51 4.34 9.09
N LEU A 91 11.83 4.77 8.02
CA LEU A 91 10.95 3.90 7.23
C LEU A 91 11.72 2.76 6.56
N ILE A 92 12.88 3.04 5.94
CA ILE A 92 13.74 1.99 5.39
C ILE A 92 14.25 1.07 6.50
N THR A 93 14.58 1.62 7.68
CA THR A 93 14.99 0.81 8.83
C THR A 93 13.92 -0.19 9.23
N LEU A 94 12.66 0.26 9.28
CA LEU A 94 11.51 -0.62 9.54
C LEU A 94 11.35 -1.69 8.44
N MET A 95 11.43 -1.32 7.17
CA MET A 95 11.30 -2.27 6.06
C MET A 95 12.39 -3.34 6.08
N LEU A 96 13.65 -2.95 6.29
CA LEU A 96 14.80 -3.87 6.36
C LEU A 96 14.92 -4.62 7.69
N SER A 97 14.07 -4.31 8.68
CA SER A 97 14.00 -5.09 9.93
C SER A 97 13.23 -6.40 9.77
N GLY A 98 12.52 -6.61 8.66
CA GLY A 98 11.73 -7.82 8.39
C GLY A 98 12.50 -9.13 8.58
N PRO A 99 13.73 -9.29 8.04
CA PRO A 99 14.54 -10.49 8.25
C PRO A 99 14.92 -10.77 9.70
N PHE A 100 15.04 -9.74 10.55
CA PHE A 100 15.26 -9.90 11.99
C PHE A 100 14.04 -10.55 12.64
N LEU A 101 12.85 -10.01 12.36
CA LEU A 101 11.59 -10.55 12.87
C LEU A 101 11.35 -11.98 12.36
N TRP A 102 11.64 -12.25 11.09
CA TRP A 102 11.44 -13.56 10.50
C TRP A 102 12.36 -14.62 11.13
N LEU A 103 13.64 -14.30 11.35
CA LEU A 103 14.56 -15.19 12.06
C LEU A 103 14.07 -15.44 13.50
N PHE A 104 13.68 -14.38 14.23
CA PHE A 104 13.19 -14.49 15.60
C PHE A 104 11.95 -15.39 15.70
N ILE A 105 10.97 -15.22 14.81
CA ILE A 105 9.76 -16.03 14.76
C ILE A 105 10.10 -17.51 14.49
N ASN A 106 11.01 -17.79 13.55
CA ASN A 106 11.39 -19.15 13.22
C ASN A 106 12.13 -19.85 14.36
N ILE A 107 13.02 -19.14 15.08
CA ILE A 107 13.66 -19.67 16.28
C ILE A 107 12.61 -19.97 17.36
N LYS A 108 11.71 -19.02 17.63
CA LYS A 108 10.64 -19.19 18.63
C LYS A 108 9.75 -20.39 18.33
N ASN A 109 9.41 -20.61 17.06
CA ASN A 109 8.53 -21.71 16.62
C ASN A 109 9.29 -23.03 16.36
N SER A 110 10.60 -23.09 16.65
CA SER A 110 11.46 -24.25 16.34
C SER A 110 11.40 -24.69 14.87
N ASN A 111 11.11 -23.76 13.95
CA ASN A 111 11.07 -24.01 12.52
C ASN A 111 12.45 -23.72 11.90
N TYR A 112 13.24 -24.77 11.74
CA TYR A 112 14.65 -24.65 11.34
C TYR A 112 14.89 -24.81 9.84
N GLU A 113 13.86 -25.10 9.06
CA GLU A 113 13.95 -25.37 7.62
C GLU A 113 14.63 -24.21 6.84
N PHE A 114 14.39 -22.96 7.28
CA PHE A 114 14.86 -21.75 6.58
C PHE A 114 15.93 -20.96 7.35
N ILE A 115 16.49 -21.47 8.46
CA ILE A 115 17.43 -20.71 9.29
C ILE A 115 18.63 -20.20 8.49
N GLY A 116 19.21 -21.01 7.60
CA GLY A 116 20.35 -20.61 6.79
C GLY A 116 20.04 -19.40 5.92
N ILE A 117 18.93 -19.43 5.19
CA ILE A 117 18.48 -18.33 4.32
C ILE A 117 18.15 -17.09 5.14
N ASN A 118 17.45 -17.25 6.26
CA ASN A 118 17.12 -16.14 7.16
C ASN A 118 18.37 -15.45 7.71
N SER A 119 19.38 -16.24 8.06
CA SER A 119 20.66 -15.74 8.58
C SER A 119 21.41 -14.94 7.51
N ILE A 120 21.43 -15.41 6.27
CA ILE A 120 22.01 -14.66 5.14
C ILE A 120 21.25 -13.35 4.92
N ALA A 121 19.92 -13.40 4.86
CA ALA A 121 19.07 -12.23 4.67
C ALA A 121 19.25 -11.19 5.80
N LEU A 122 19.43 -11.65 7.03
CA LEU A 122 19.76 -10.82 8.20
C LEU A 122 21.08 -10.10 8.03
N ILE A 123 22.14 -10.82 7.63
CA ILE A 123 23.48 -10.23 7.40
C ILE A 123 23.40 -9.18 6.30
N VAL A 124 22.76 -9.50 5.17
CA VAL A 124 22.56 -8.54 4.07
C VAL A 124 21.81 -7.29 4.56
N SER A 125 20.72 -7.47 5.30
CA SER A 125 19.94 -6.36 5.86
C SER A 125 20.76 -5.51 6.82
N THR A 126 21.60 -6.13 7.64
CA THR A 126 22.49 -5.42 8.58
C THR A 126 23.54 -4.60 7.85
N VAL A 127 24.16 -5.16 6.80
CA VAL A 127 25.14 -4.45 5.96
C VAL A 127 24.47 -3.26 5.26
N LEU A 128 23.31 -3.48 4.63
CA LEU A 128 22.56 -2.41 3.96
C LEU A 128 22.16 -1.30 4.94
N LEU A 129 21.61 -1.65 6.09
CA LEU A 129 21.27 -0.69 7.14
C LEU A 129 22.49 0.12 7.59
N THR A 130 23.62 -0.54 7.81
CA THR A 130 24.87 0.11 8.21
C THR A 130 25.33 1.11 7.15
N LEU A 131 25.29 0.74 5.87
CA LEU A 131 25.67 1.62 4.76
C LEU A 131 24.73 2.82 4.63
N LEU A 132 23.42 2.59 4.73
CA LEU A 132 22.40 3.65 4.67
C LEU A 132 22.54 4.64 5.83
N TRP A 133 22.68 4.13 7.06
CA TRP A 133 22.87 4.98 8.23
C TRP A 133 24.20 5.72 8.18
N LYS A 134 25.29 5.09 7.70
CA LYS A 134 26.57 5.78 7.46
C LYS A 134 26.42 6.91 6.45
N SER A 135 25.68 6.70 5.36
CA SER A 135 25.39 7.71 4.35
C SER A 135 24.63 8.90 4.96
N PHE A 136 23.51 8.61 5.64
CA PHE A 136 22.69 9.62 6.31
C PHE A 136 23.47 10.40 7.39
N LEU A 137 24.29 9.72 8.19
CA LEU A 137 25.07 10.37 9.26
C LEU A 137 26.17 11.29 8.72
N LYS A 138 26.74 10.99 7.55
CA LYS A 138 27.75 11.80 6.87
C LYS A 138 27.17 13.01 6.11
N GLN A 139 25.86 13.06 5.93
CA GLN A 139 25.19 14.15 5.23
C GLN A 139 25.35 15.48 5.98
N LYS A 140 25.73 16.54 5.25
CA LYS A 140 25.99 17.88 5.83
C LYS A 140 24.71 18.56 6.34
N ASN A 141 23.59 18.43 5.63
CA ASN A 141 22.29 18.97 6.06
C ASN A 141 21.32 17.83 6.37
N LYS A 142 21.11 17.51 7.65
CA LYS A 142 20.18 16.45 8.05
C LYS A 142 18.76 17.00 8.13
N LYS A 143 17.84 16.46 7.33
CA LYS A 143 16.42 16.82 7.40
C LYS A 143 15.73 16.04 8.52
N VAL A 144 15.74 16.61 9.72
CA VAL A 144 15.13 16.03 10.94
C VAL A 144 13.81 16.72 11.31
N LYS A 145 13.59 17.94 10.81
CA LYS A 145 12.44 18.76 11.20
C LYS A 145 11.14 18.11 10.76
N GLY A 146 10.23 17.91 11.72
CA GLY A 146 8.90 17.37 11.45
C GLY A 146 8.83 15.85 11.34
N THR A 147 9.93 15.10 11.54
CA THR A 147 9.92 13.63 11.48
C THR A 147 8.91 13.00 12.43
N GLY A 148 8.87 13.43 13.70
CA GLY A 148 7.89 12.91 14.67
C GLY A 148 6.45 13.16 14.24
N LEU A 149 6.17 14.33 13.65
CA LEU A 149 4.84 14.67 13.14
C LEU A 149 4.47 13.79 11.94
N ILE A 150 5.42 13.51 11.04
CA ILE A 150 5.18 12.62 9.89
C ILE A 150 4.86 11.20 10.37
N LEU A 151 5.67 10.64 11.29
CA LEU A 151 5.44 9.31 11.84
C LEU A 151 4.09 9.19 12.55
N LEU A 152 3.72 10.19 13.36
CA LEU A 152 2.41 10.21 14.03
C LEU A 152 1.26 10.23 13.01
N ASN A 153 1.39 11.00 11.93
CA ASN A 153 0.35 11.05 10.88
C ASN A 153 0.25 9.73 10.10
N ILE A 154 1.36 9.01 9.90
CA ILE A 154 1.31 7.66 9.30
C ILE A 154 0.50 6.71 10.20
N VAL A 155 0.77 6.71 11.51
CA VAL A 155 0.01 5.89 12.46
C VAL A 155 -1.47 6.28 12.45
N PHE A 156 -1.76 7.59 12.48
CA PHE A 156 -3.13 8.09 12.42
C PHE A 156 -3.86 7.68 11.13
N ALA A 157 -3.19 7.77 9.97
CA ALA A 157 -3.75 7.35 8.69
C ALA A 157 -4.09 5.86 8.69
N ILE A 158 -3.22 5.00 9.23
CA ILE A 158 -3.48 3.56 9.38
C ILE A 158 -4.72 3.30 10.25
N VAL A 159 -4.82 3.97 11.41
CA VAL A 159 -5.97 3.84 12.31
C VAL A 159 -7.26 4.28 11.62
N LEU A 160 -7.21 5.38 10.87
CA LEU A 160 -8.37 5.89 10.13
C LEU A 160 -8.79 4.94 9.00
N SER A 161 -7.83 4.38 8.25
CA SER A 161 -8.12 3.35 7.23
C SER A 161 -8.83 2.15 7.82
N ILE A 162 -8.34 1.61 8.94
CA ILE A 162 -8.99 0.52 9.66
C ILE A 162 -10.41 0.94 10.10
N GLY A 163 -10.56 2.15 10.63
CA GLY A 163 -11.84 2.71 11.04
C GLY A 163 -12.87 2.76 9.90
N ILE A 164 -12.46 3.16 8.69
CA ILE A 164 -13.32 3.20 7.50
C ILE A 164 -13.73 1.80 7.08
N PHE A 165 -12.78 0.86 7.03
CA PHE A 165 -13.08 -0.53 6.71
C PHE A 165 -14.11 -1.12 7.69
N VAL A 166 -13.91 -0.89 8.99
CA VAL A 166 -14.85 -1.33 10.04
C VAL A 166 -16.21 -0.63 9.89
N PHE A 167 -16.22 0.67 9.60
CA PHE A 167 -17.45 1.43 9.39
C PHE A 167 -18.27 0.89 8.22
N ILE A 168 -17.65 0.68 7.05
CA ILE A 168 -18.30 0.09 5.87
C ILE A 168 -18.84 -1.30 6.22
N SER A 169 -18.02 -2.13 6.86
CA SER A 169 -18.43 -3.47 7.29
C SER A 169 -19.64 -3.46 8.21
N LYS A 170 -19.68 -2.55 9.18
CA LYS A 170 -20.80 -2.42 10.12
C LYS A 170 -22.06 -1.89 9.45
N LEU A 171 -21.90 -0.96 8.52
CA LEU A 171 -23.01 -0.42 7.75
C LEU A 171 -23.63 -1.50 6.83
N GLN A 172 -22.80 -2.34 6.21
CA GLN A 172 -23.27 -3.51 5.45
C GLN A 172 -24.00 -4.52 6.34
N GLN A 173 -23.43 -4.83 7.51
CA GLN A 173 -24.05 -5.72 8.48
C GLN A 173 -25.42 -5.20 8.93
N PHE A 174 -25.51 -3.90 9.22
CA PHE A 174 -26.74 -3.26 9.67
C PHE A 174 -27.85 -3.27 8.62
N ILE A 175 -27.51 -3.04 7.34
CA ILE A 175 -28.50 -2.89 6.26
C ILE A 175 -28.94 -4.25 5.70
N PHE A 176 -28.01 -5.17 5.46
CA PHE A 176 -28.28 -6.37 4.65
C PHE A 176 -28.28 -7.69 5.41
N VAL A 177 -27.68 -7.73 6.61
CA VAL A 177 -27.45 -8.99 7.32
C VAL A 177 -28.54 -9.20 8.37
N PRO A 178 -29.42 -10.21 8.22
CA PRO A 178 -30.43 -10.53 9.22
C PRO A 178 -29.77 -11.14 10.46
N LYS A 179 -30.48 -11.17 11.60
CA LYS A 179 -29.91 -11.62 12.89
C LYS A 179 -29.49 -13.09 12.92
N ASP A 180 -30.12 -13.93 12.11
CA ASP A 180 -29.95 -15.38 12.05
C ASP A 180 -29.05 -15.86 10.89
N TYR A 181 -28.23 -14.96 10.36
CA TYR A 181 -27.25 -15.27 9.32
C TYR A 181 -26.20 -16.29 9.80
N LEU A 182 -25.75 -17.13 8.86
CA LEU A 182 -24.65 -18.06 9.06
C LEU A 182 -23.30 -17.39 8.74
N MET A 183 -23.26 -16.69 7.61
CA MET A 183 -22.10 -15.92 7.17
C MET A 183 -22.50 -14.83 6.18
N PHE A 184 -21.68 -13.80 6.04
CA PHE A 184 -21.80 -12.82 4.97
C PHE A 184 -20.43 -12.47 4.41
N LYS A 185 -20.37 -12.08 3.14
CA LYS A 185 -19.12 -11.82 2.45
C LYS A 185 -19.21 -10.58 1.57
N PHE A 186 -18.16 -9.77 1.59
CA PHE A 186 -18.01 -8.67 0.63
C PHE A 186 -17.57 -9.21 -0.70
N LYS A 187 -18.22 -8.75 -1.77
CA LYS A 187 -17.94 -9.24 -3.11
C LYS A 187 -16.67 -8.60 -3.66
N PRO A 188 -15.64 -9.39 -4.01
CA PRO A 188 -14.57 -8.89 -4.87
C PRO A 188 -15.10 -8.69 -6.31
N PRO A 189 -14.58 -7.71 -7.07
CA PRO A 189 -13.53 -6.75 -6.69
C PRO A 189 -14.07 -5.51 -5.96
N TYR A 190 -15.38 -5.36 -5.79
CA TYR A 190 -16.04 -4.16 -5.26
C TYR A 190 -15.61 -3.79 -3.84
N SER A 191 -15.28 -4.79 -3.01
CA SER A 191 -14.71 -4.57 -1.68
C SER A 191 -13.39 -3.79 -1.71
N TYR A 192 -12.60 -3.92 -2.78
CA TYR A 192 -11.31 -3.23 -2.93
C TYR A 192 -11.44 -1.74 -3.21
N PHE A 193 -12.63 -1.25 -3.57
CA PHE A 193 -12.84 0.20 -3.70
C PHE A 193 -12.71 0.96 -2.38
N THR A 194 -12.75 0.26 -1.23
CA THR A 194 -12.43 0.86 0.08
C THR A 194 -11.04 1.52 0.08
N PHE A 195 -10.06 0.94 -0.63
CA PHE A 195 -8.71 1.49 -0.74
C PHE A 195 -8.66 2.85 -1.45
N PHE A 196 -9.67 3.18 -2.26
CA PHE A 196 -9.75 4.50 -2.89
C PHE A 196 -9.89 5.61 -1.85
N PHE A 197 -10.74 5.41 -0.84
CA PHE A 197 -10.89 6.34 0.28
C PHE A 197 -9.60 6.48 1.08
N GLU A 198 -8.86 5.39 1.26
CA GLU A 198 -7.56 5.40 1.95
C GLU A 198 -6.53 6.26 1.20
N ILE A 199 -6.48 6.15 -0.14
CA ILE A 199 -5.59 6.95 -0.97
C ILE A 199 -5.92 8.45 -0.86
N GLU A 200 -7.21 8.81 -0.91
CA GLU A 200 -7.63 10.21 -0.76
C GLU A 200 -7.21 10.78 0.60
N ILE A 201 -7.42 10.00 1.66
CA ILE A 201 -7.00 10.34 3.02
C ILE A 201 -5.50 10.57 3.08
N ILE A 202 -4.70 9.65 2.54
CA ILE A 202 -3.25 9.77 2.48
C ILE A 202 -2.84 11.07 1.77
N ILE A 203 -3.46 11.40 0.63
CA ILE A 203 -3.18 12.64 -0.11
C ILE A 203 -3.45 13.87 0.77
N VAL A 204 -4.61 13.92 1.45
CA VAL A 204 -4.97 15.04 2.34
C VAL A 204 -4.00 15.15 3.51
N PHE A 205 -3.63 14.04 4.15
CA PHE A 205 -2.68 14.02 5.26
C PHE A 205 -1.29 14.48 4.84
N ILE A 206 -0.77 13.96 3.72
CA ILE A 206 0.53 14.35 3.21
C ILE A 206 0.53 15.83 2.79
N PHE A 207 -0.56 16.32 2.22
CA PHE A 207 -0.71 17.75 1.92
C PHE A 207 -0.69 18.63 3.18
N MET A 208 -1.39 18.24 4.24
CA MET A 208 -1.35 18.97 5.52
C MET A 208 0.05 19.00 6.12
N LEU A 209 0.78 17.88 6.03
CA LEU A 209 2.19 17.78 6.44
C LEU A 209 3.08 18.70 5.61
N TYR A 210 2.92 18.67 4.29
CA TYR A 210 3.65 19.52 3.36
C TYR A 210 3.45 21.00 3.69
N ARG A 211 2.22 21.46 3.98
CA ARG A 211 1.97 22.87 4.37
C ARG A 211 2.70 23.29 5.65
N LYS A 212 2.89 22.38 6.60
CA LYS A 212 3.55 22.67 7.88
C LYS A 212 5.07 22.59 7.79
N ILE A 213 5.59 21.59 7.08
CA ILE A 213 7.03 21.27 7.06
C ILE A 213 7.72 21.91 5.85
N LYS A 214 7.00 22.09 4.74
CA LYS A 214 7.49 22.53 3.42
C LYS A 214 8.66 21.68 2.89
N ASN A 215 8.57 20.36 3.09
CA ASN A 215 9.56 19.42 2.54
C ASN A 215 9.25 19.16 1.05
N ILE A 216 10.25 19.33 0.19
CA ILE A 216 10.16 19.10 -1.26
C ILE A 216 9.72 17.66 -1.58
N GLU A 217 10.10 16.66 -0.78
CA GLU A 217 9.70 15.25 -0.95
C GLU A 217 8.16 15.07 -0.97
N LEU A 218 7.42 16.01 -0.38
CA LEU A 218 5.96 15.95 -0.26
C LEU A 218 5.25 16.92 -1.24
N LYS A 219 5.98 17.64 -2.09
CA LYS A 219 5.44 18.66 -3.02
C LYS A 219 4.38 18.09 -3.97
N TRP A 220 4.51 16.82 -4.36
CA TRP A 220 3.53 16.12 -5.20
C TRP A 220 2.11 16.14 -4.62
N SER A 221 1.99 16.11 -3.28
CA SER A 221 0.69 16.11 -2.60
C SER A 221 -0.07 17.42 -2.79
N GLU A 222 0.64 18.55 -2.97
CA GLU A 222 0.03 19.84 -3.27
C GLU A 222 -0.64 19.84 -4.65
N CYS A 223 0.01 19.24 -5.65
CA CYS A 223 -0.55 19.11 -7.00
C CYS A 223 -1.82 18.26 -6.97
N LEU A 224 -1.77 17.08 -6.33
CA LEU A 224 -2.92 16.20 -6.23
C LEU A 224 -4.06 16.82 -5.41
N PHE A 225 -3.74 17.47 -4.29
CA PHE A 225 -4.76 18.15 -3.48
C PHE A 225 -5.42 19.30 -4.25
N LYS A 226 -4.65 20.09 -5.01
CA LYS A 226 -5.21 21.14 -5.89
C LYS A 226 -6.13 20.54 -6.95
N PHE A 227 -5.76 19.40 -7.54
CA PHE A 227 -6.61 18.69 -8.49
C PHE A 227 -7.92 18.22 -7.86
N LEU A 228 -7.86 17.55 -6.70
CA LEU A 228 -9.05 17.12 -5.95
C LEU A 228 -9.94 18.30 -5.57
N LYS A 229 -9.34 19.40 -5.08
CA LYS A 229 -10.07 20.62 -4.71
C LYS A 229 -10.74 21.30 -5.90
N LYS A 230 -10.06 21.37 -7.05
CA LYS A 230 -10.60 21.95 -8.29
C LYS A 230 -11.82 21.16 -8.77
N ASN A 231 -11.80 19.83 -8.62
CA ASN A 231 -12.84 18.92 -9.06
C ASN A 231 -13.72 18.40 -7.92
N ILE A 232 -13.88 19.18 -6.84
CA ILE A 232 -14.47 18.71 -5.58
C ILE A 232 -15.87 18.09 -5.76
N PHE A 233 -16.72 18.68 -6.61
CA PHE A 233 -18.06 18.15 -6.88
C PHE A 233 -18.00 16.77 -7.52
N LEU A 234 -17.11 16.58 -8.50
CA LEU A 234 -16.92 15.31 -9.18
C LEU A 234 -16.31 14.25 -8.23
N THR A 235 -15.37 14.65 -7.38
CA THR A 235 -14.81 13.80 -6.32
C THR A 235 -15.88 13.34 -5.34
N ILE A 236 -16.76 14.23 -4.88
CA ILE A 236 -17.86 13.87 -3.97
C ILE A 236 -18.83 12.90 -4.63
N ILE A 237 -19.23 13.16 -5.88
CA ILE A 237 -20.13 12.26 -6.63
C ILE A 237 -19.49 10.87 -6.79
N LEU A 238 -18.20 10.83 -7.16
CA LEU A 238 -17.44 9.59 -7.28
C LEU A 238 -17.39 8.83 -5.94
N ASN A 239 -17.10 9.52 -4.84
CA ASN A 239 -17.03 8.91 -3.52
C ASN A 239 -18.38 8.36 -3.04
N ILE A 240 -19.48 9.06 -3.30
CA ILE A 240 -20.83 8.55 -3.02
C ILE A 240 -21.12 7.29 -3.86
N ALA A 241 -20.77 7.30 -5.14
CA ALA A 241 -20.97 6.15 -6.03
C ALA A 241 -20.13 4.94 -5.58
N LEU A 242 -18.85 5.14 -5.25
CA LEU A 242 -17.97 4.08 -4.75
C LEU A 242 -18.47 3.53 -3.41
N MET A 243 -18.92 4.41 -2.50
CA MET A 243 -19.45 4.00 -1.21
C MET A 243 -20.72 3.15 -1.39
N TYR A 244 -21.63 3.58 -2.27
CA TYR A 244 -22.83 2.82 -2.62
C TYR A 244 -22.46 1.43 -3.17
N ILE A 245 -21.48 1.35 -4.07
CA ILE A 245 -21.00 0.07 -4.63
C ILE A 245 -20.42 -0.83 -3.54
N CYS A 246 -19.55 -0.31 -2.67
CA CYS A 246 -18.99 -1.06 -1.55
C CYS A 246 -20.11 -1.62 -0.67
N VAL A 247 -21.04 -0.77 -0.25
CA VAL A 247 -22.10 -1.11 0.70
C VAL A 247 -23.09 -2.13 0.14
N THR A 248 -23.50 -1.99 -1.12
CA THR A 248 -24.52 -2.87 -1.71
C THR A 248 -23.98 -4.20 -2.24
N SER A 249 -22.66 -4.36 -2.34
CA SER A 249 -22.02 -5.55 -2.92
C SER A 249 -21.72 -6.61 -1.86
N VAL A 250 -22.77 -7.27 -1.36
CA VAL A 250 -22.70 -8.24 -0.26
C VAL A 250 -23.40 -9.54 -0.63
N ILE A 251 -22.85 -10.66 -0.16
CA ILE A 251 -23.53 -11.97 -0.15
C ILE A 251 -23.85 -12.31 1.28
N VAL A 252 -25.08 -12.73 1.56
CA VAL A 252 -25.51 -13.16 2.88
C VAL A 252 -26.04 -14.58 2.78
N VAL A 253 -25.55 -15.46 3.63
CA VAL A 253 -25.99 -16.85 3.75
C VAL A 253 -26.73 -16.98 5.07
N THR A 254 -28.00 -17.37 4.99
CA THR A 254 -28.85 -17.71 6.13
C THR A 254 -28.98 -19.23 6.21
N LYS A 255 -29.86 -19.77 7.07
CA LYS A 255 -29.97 -21.23 7.26
C LYS A 255 -30.63 -21.97 6.08
N ASP A 256 -31.36 -21.26 5.23
CA ASP A 256 -32.22 -21.81 4.19
C ASP A 256 -31.98 -21.20 2.80
N GLN A 257 -31.40 -20.00 2.73
CA GLN A 257 -31.21 -19.27 1.48
C GLN A 257 -29.89 -18.47 1.43
N ILE A 258 -29.52 -18.10 0.22
CA ILE A 258 -28.40 -17.22 -0.11
C ILE A 258 -28.95 -15.96 -0.76
N ASN A 259 -28.71 -14.82 -0.14
CA ASN A 259 -29.11 -13.51 -0.65
C ASN A 259 -27.90 -12.82 -1.28
N ASP A 260 -27.99 -12.56 -2.58
CA ASP A 260 -26.93 -11.96 -3.37
C ASP A 260 -27.27 -10.51 -3.74
N TYR A 261 -26.75 -9.56 -2.98
CA TYR A 261 -26.96 -8.12 -3.18
C TYR A 261 -25.89 -7.53 -4.08
N ASN A 262 -26.26 -6.65 -5.01
CA ASN A 262 -25.31 -5.91 -5.82
C ASN A 262 -25.82 -4.49 -6.10
N PHE A 263 -24.93 -3.62 -6.57
CA PHE A 263 -25.27 -2.21 -6.76
C PHE A 263 -26.28 -1.94 -7.88
N TYR A 264 -26.43 -2.86 -8.85
CA TYR A 264 -27.46 -2.81 -9.88
C TYR A 264 -28.81 -3.38 -9.41
N ASN A 265 -28.80 -4.28 -8.43
CA ASN A 265 -29.96 -4.92 -7.83
C ASN A 265 -29.83 -4.90 -6.28
N PRO A 266 -30.12 -3.76 -5.64
CA PRO A 266 -29.95 -3.59 -4.19
C PRO A 266 -30.95 -4.40 -3.36
N LYS A 267 -32.06 -4.87 -3.95
CA LYS A 267 -32.97 -5.83 -3.31
C LYS A 267 -32.40 -7.25 -3.27
N GLY A 268 -31.37 -7.51 -4.07
CA GLY A 268 -30.68 -8.77 -4.17
C GLY A 268 -31.43 -9.83 -4.96
N THR A 269 -30.73 -10.92 -5.23
CA THR A 269 -31.30 -12.16 -5.77
C THR A 269 -31.26 -13.21 -4.69
N ILE A 270 -32.41 -13.84 -4.42
CA ILE A 270 -32.55 -14.90 -3.42
C ILE A 270 -32.38 -16.24 -4.12
N TYR A 271 -31.49 -17.08 -3.59
CA TYR A 271 -31.26 -18.44 -4.06
C TYR A 271 -31.59 -19.43 -2.94
N SER A 272 -32.40 -20.43 -3.26
CA SER A 272 -32.59 -21.59 -2.40
C SER A 272 -31.36 -22.50 -2.50
N TYR A 273 -31.09 -23.30 -1.46
CA TYR A 273 -30.03 -24.30 -1.52
C TYR A 273 -30.25 -25.37 -2.61
N ASN A 274 -31.49 -25.54 -3.07
CA ASN A 274 -31.82 -26.41 -4.20
C ASN A 274 -31.33 -25.87 -5.55
N ASP A 275 -31.05 -24.56 -5.63
CA ASP A 275 -30.50 -23.90 -6.82
C ASP A 275 -28.99 -24.15 -6.96
N ILE A 276 -28.34 -24.70 -5.93
CA ILE A 276 -26.96 -25.15 -6.00
C ILE A 276 -26.94 -26.51 -6.70
N TYR A 277 -26.26 -26.59 -7.85
CA TYR A 277 -26.12 -27.86 -8.58
C TYR A 277 -24.73 -28.49 -8.41
N LYS A 278 -23.71 -27.69 -8.08
CA LYS A 278 -22.34 -28.16 -7.94
C LYS A 278 -21.53 -27.38 -6.90
N VAL A 279 -20.81 -28.11 -6.05
CA VAL A 279 -19.85 -27.56 -5.09
C VAL A 279 -18.44 -27.95 -5.51
N GLN A 280 -17.51 -27.00 -5.45
CA GLN A 280 -16.09 -27.21 -5.70
C GLN A 280 -15.28 -26.75 -4.49
N ALA A 281 -14.53 -27.65 -3.88
CA ALA A 281 -13.71 -27.35 -2.70
C ALA A 281 -12.32 -27.96 -2.80
N GLY A 282 -11.30 -27.24 -2.34
CA GLY A 282 -9.93 -27.77 -2.34
C GLY A 282 -8.89 -26.71 -2.09
N PHE A 283 -7.64 -27.03 -2.41
CA PHE A 283 -6.51 -26.12 -2.26
C PHE A 283 -5.94 -25.75 -3.64
N LYS A 284 -5.65 -24.46 -3.85
CA LYS A 284 -5.10 -23.97 -5.12
C LYS A 284 -3.68 -24.48 -5.36
N GLY A 285 -3.33 -24.72 -6.63
CA GLY A 285 -2.01 -25.22 -7.03
C GLY A 285 -1.45 -24.61 -8.33
N LYS A 286 -0.35 -23.87 -8.19
CA LYS A 286 0.88 -23.91 -9.01
C LYS A 286 1.96 -23.11 -8.25
N ARG A 287 2.97 -23.80 -7.71
CA ARG A 287 4.17 -23.17 -7.15
C ARG A 287 5.01 -22.61 -8.30
N PHE A 288 5.12 -21.28 -8.44
CA PHE A 288 6.28 -20.73 -9.12
C PHE A 288 7.46 -20.83 -8.15
N LYS A 289 8.62 -21.33 -8.63
CA LYS A 289 9.81 -21.63 -7.81
C LYS A 289 10.36 -20.44 -6.99
N ILE A 290 9.85 -19.22 -7.19
CA ILE A 290 10.39 -17.98 -6.61
C ILE A 290 9.32 -17.23 -5.77
N SER A 291 8.02 -17.56 -5.89
CA SER A 291 6.96 -16.92 -5.09
C SER A 291 5.88 -17.94 -4.69
N LYS A 292 5.54 -17.96 -3.40
CA LYS A 292 4.36 -18.68 -2.84
C LYS A 292 3.05 -18.02 -3.31
N GLY A 293 2.85 -17.81 -4.61
CA GLY A 293 1.62 -17.23 -5.14
C GLY A 293 0.46 -18.20 -4.98
N HIS A 294 -0.35 -18.03 -3.93
CA HIS A 294 -1.63 -18.71 -3.68
C HIS A 294 -1.60 -20.25 -3.61
N ALA A 295 -0.44 -20.88 -3.52
CA ALA A 295 -0.34 -22.34 -3.38
C ALA A 295 -0.75 -22.74 -1.95
N GLY A 296 -1.74 -23.64 -1.82
CA GLY A 296 -2.28 -24.03 -0.51
C GLY A 296 -3.44 -23.16 -0.01
N ASP A 297 -3.86 -22.15 -0.77
CA ASP A 297 -5.06 -21.36 -0.44
C ASP A 297 -6.30 -22.24 -0.61
N PHE A 298 -7.10 -22.36 0.45
CA PHE A 298 -8.38 -23.05 0.39
C PHE A 298 -9.38 -22.25 -0.47
N TYR A 299 -10.23 -22.95 -1.20
CA TYR A 299 -11.37 -22.37 -1.91
C TYR A 299 -12.62 -23.21 -1.67
N TYR A 300 -13.76 -22.52 -1.63
CA TYR A 300 -15.07 -23.14 -1.53
C TYR A 300 -16.05 -22.42 -2.46
N ILE A 301 -16.31 -23.00 -3.62
CA ILE A 301 -17.08 -22.39 -4.71
C ILE A 301 -18.37 -23.17 -4.91
N ILE A 302 -19.50 -22.48 -4.77
CA ILE A 302 -20.81 -23.00 -5.18
C ILE A 302 -21.13 -22.51 -6.59
N ASN A 303 -21.72 -23.40 -7.40
CA ASN A 303 -22.24 -23.08 -8.72
C ASN A 303 -23.78 -23.19 -8.67
N LEU A 304 -24.43 -22.11 -9.06
CA LEU A 304 -25.88 -21.97 -9.09
C LEU A 304 -26.42 -22.27 -10.49
N ARG A 305 -27.67 -22.73 -10.60
CA ARG A 305 -28.29 -23.15 -11.88
C ARG A 305 -28.35 -22.05 -12.94
N ASP A 306 -28.31 -20.78 -12.53
CA ASP A 306 -28.22 -19.61 -13.41
C ASP A 306 -26.81 -19.37 -13.99
N GLY A 307 -25.85 -20.26 -13.69
CA GLY A 307 -24.46 -20.19 -14.14
C GLY A 307 -23.56 -19.37 -13.21
N LYS A 308 -24.09 -18.78 -12.14
CA LYS A 308 -23.33 -17.95 -11.22
C LYS A 308 -22.43 -18.78 -10.32
N LYS A 309 -21.24 -18.23 -10.03
CA LYS A 309 -20.25 -18.84 -9.14
C LYS A 309 -20.01 -17.94 -7.94
N ILE A 310 -20.14 -18.52 -6.75
CA ILE A 310 -19.92 -17.79 -5.50
C ILE A 310 -18.85 -18.51 -4.71
N ASN A 311 -17.75 -17.81 -4.42
CA ASN A 311 -16.72 -18.30 -3.52
C ASN A 311 -17.02 -17.83 -2.09
N LEU A 312 -17.29 -18.75 -1.17
CA LEU A 312 -17.64 -18.45 0.22
C LEU A 312 -16.44 -18.45 1.17
N TYR A 313 -15.24 -18.80 0.70
CA TYR A 313 -14.03 -18.72 1.53
C TYR A 313 -13.78 -17.30 2.07
N GLN A 314 -13.35 -17.18 3.34
CA GLN A 314 -13.14 -15.92 4.06
C GLN A 314 -14.40 -15.05 4.17
N ALA A 315 -15.55 -15.67 4.47
CA ALA A 315 -16.74 -14.93 4.87
C ALA A 315 -16.61 -14.46 6.33
N ASN A 316 -17.33 -13.40 6.68
CA ASN A 316 -17.54 -12.96 8.06
C ASN A 316 -18.67 -13.78 8.68
N SER A 317 -18.55 -14.11 9.96
CA SER A 317 -19.48 -14.98 10.68
C SER A 317 -19.68 -14.52 12.13
N PRO A 318 -20.81 -14.83 12.79
CA PRO A 318 -20.96 -14.58 14.22
C PRO A 318 -20.27 -15.65 15.07
N PHE A 319 -19.78 -16.76 14.49
CA PHE A 319 -19.08 -17.79 15.26
C PHE A 319 -17.67 -17.33 15.66
N GLU A 320 -17.28 -17.65 16.89
CA GLU A 320 -15.92 -17.39 17.39
C GLU A 320 -14.86 -18.21 16.65
N ASP A 321 -15.23 -19.41 16.19
CA ASP A 321 -14.33 -20.34 15.52
C ASP A 321 -14.34 -20.13 14.01
N THR A 322 -13.28 -19.52 13.47
CA THR A 322 -13.16 -19.15 12.05
C THR A 322 -13.33 -20.37 11.14
N TYR A 323 -14.11 -20.21 10.07
CA TYR A 323 -14.48 -21.24 9.10
C TYR A 323 -15.49 -22.28 9.59
N LEU A 324 -15.94 -22.25 10.85
CA LEU A 324 -17.00 -23.14 11.33
C LEU A 324 -18.30 -22.93 10.54
N GLU A 325 -18.57 -21.69 10.14
CA GLU A 325 -19.68 -21.34 9.26
C GLU A 325 -19.66 -22.11 7.94
N LEU A 326 -18.48 -22.35 7.37
CA LEU A 326 -18.33 -23.10 6.12
C LEU A 326 -18.59 -24.58 6.33
N GLU A 327 -18.12 -25.15 7.45
CA GLU A 327 -18.39 -26.54 7.81
C GLU A 327 -19.88 -26.78 8.07
N ILE A 328 -20.55 -25.86 8.77
CA ILE A 328 -22.01 -25.92 8.99
C ILE A 328 -22.75 -25.80 7.65
N PHE A 329 -22.38 -24.83 6.82
CA PHE A 329 -23.00 -24.62 5.51
C PHE A 329 -22.86 -25.87 4.63
N ASP A 330 -21.66 -26.42 4.55
CA ASP A 330 -21.36 -27.60 3.75
C ASP A 330 -22.19 -28.80 4.21
N ASN A 331 -22.29 -29.04 5.52
CA ASN A 331 -23.14 -30.09 6.08
C ASN A 331 -24.64 -29.88 5.75
N LEU A 332 -25.12 -28.64 5.76
CA LEU A 332 -26.51 -28.33 5.44
C LEU A 332 -26.83 -28.65 3.98
N ILE A 333 -26.03 -28.15 3.03
CA ILE A 333 -26.31 -28.32 1.60
C ILE A 333 -26.16 -29.78 1.16
N MET A 334 -25.18 -30.51 1.70
CA MET A 334 -24.98 -31.92 1.35
C MET A 334 -26.10 -32.83 1.85
N ARG A 335 -26.80 -32.44 2.93
CA ARG A 335 -27.99 -33.15 3.44
C ARG A 335 -29.26 -32.84 2.67
N ILE A 336 -29.45 -31.58 2.27
CA ILE A 336 -30.72 -31.08 1.73
C ILE A 336 -30.85 -31.42 0.25
N SER A 337 -29.76 -31.39 -0.51
CA SER A 337 -29.81 -31.46 -1.97
C SER A 337 -28.84 -32.50 -2.53
N LYS A 338 -29.27 -33.18 -3.61
CA LYS A 338 -28.41 -34.10 -4.39
C LYS A 338 -27.43 -33.28 -5.23
N ILE A 339 -26.46 -32.65 -4.58
CA ILE A 339 -25.47 -31.77 -5.21
C ILE A 339 -24.28 -32.60 -5.70
N GLN A 340 -23.75 -32.28 -6.88
CA GLN A 340 -22.47 -32.83 -7.32
C GLN A 340 -21.32 -32.11 -6.59
N LYS A 341 -20.62 -32.78 -5.69
CA LYS A 341 -19.41 -32.24 -5.06
C LYS A 341 -18.15 -32.74 -5.74
N VAL A 342 -17.32 -31.79 -6.20
CA VAL A 342 -15.97 -32.04 -6.72
C VAL A 342 -14.98 -31.45 -5.73
N SER A 343 -14.27 -32.32 -5.02
CA SER A 343 -13.32 -31.89 -4.01
C SER A 343 -11.94 -32.52 -4.20
N SER A 344 -10.88 -31.77 -3.87
CA SER A 344 -9.50 -32.24 -3.98
C SER A 344 -8.69 -31.88 -2.74
N LYS A 345 -7.98 -32.87 -2.20
CA LYS A 345 -7.00 -32.71 -1.12
C LYS A 345 -5.61 -32.32 -1.64
N GLU A 346 -5.40 -32.31 -2.95
CA GLU A 346 -4.10 -31.94 -3.51
C GLU A 346 -3.69 -30.55 -3.03
N ASN A 347 -2.41 -30.39 -2.68
CA ASN A 347 -1.81 -29.14 -2.20
C ASN A 347 -2.17 -28.71 -0.77
N TYR A 348 -2.90 -29.52 0.00
CA TYR A 348 -3.20 -29.20 1.42
C TYR A 348 -1.93 -29.02 2.26
N GLN A 349 -0.85 -29.74 1.93
CA GLN A 349 0.45 -29.65 2.60
C GLN A 349 1.14 -28.28 2.43
N PHE A 350 0.65 -27.45 1.51
CA PHE A 350 1.13 -26.08 1.31
C PHE A 350 0.26 -25.05 2.03
N CYS A 351 -0.77 -25.48 2.75
CA CYS A 351 -1.63 -24.60 3.53
C CYS A 351 -0.85 -24.10 4.75
N ASP A 352 -0.61 -22.78 4.83
CA ASP A 352 0.14 -22.16 5.92
C ASP A 352 -0.72 -21.96 7.20
N PHE A 353 -1.97 -22.42 7.22
CA PHE A 353 -2.84 -22.35 8.41
C PHE A 353 -2.51 -23.43 9.45
N ASP A 354 -2.83 -23.13 10.72
CA ASP A 354 -2.74 -24.08 11.80
C ASP A 354 -3.55 -25.35 11.53
N LYS A 355 -3.07 -26.47 12.09
CA LYS A 355 -3.66 -27.81 11.92
C LYS A 355 -5.17 -27.84 12.16
N ARG A 356 -5.68 -27.10 13.15
CA ARG A 356 -7.12 -26.99 13.44
C ARG A 356 -7.93 -26.57 12.20
N TYR A 357 -7.47 -25.57 11.46
CA TYR A 357 -8.18 -25.06 10.27
C TYR A 357 -7.99 -26.00 9.08
N VAL A 358 -6.79 -26.55 8.91
CA VAL A 358 -6.51 -27.56 7.87
C VAL A 358 -7.40 -28.78 8.04
N ASP A 359 -7.51 -29.30 9.27
CA ASP A 359 -8.38 -30.44 9.60
C ASP A 359 -9.85 -30.12 9.30
N ARG A 360 -10.32 -28.90 9.58
CA ARG A 360 -11.67 -28.45 9.20
C ARG A 360 -11.87 -28.42 7.68
N PHE A 361 -10.92 -27.88 6.92
CA PHE A 361 -11.00 -27.88 5.46
C PHE A 361 -11.00 -29.30 4.88
N LEU A 362 -10.25 -30.22 5.48
CA LEU A 362 -10.25 -31.63 5.09
C LEU A 362 -11.61 -32.29 5.36
N LYS A 363 -12.25 -32.02 6.50
CA LYS A 363 -13.63 -32.48 6.77
C LYS A 363 -14.61 -31.98 5.70
N ILE A 364 -14.52 -30.69 5.34
CA ILE A 364 -15.33 -30.11 4.26
C ILE A 364 -15.04 -30.82 2.93
N ILE A 365 -13.79 -31.13 2.61
CA ILE A 365 -13.44 -31.85 1.38
C ILE A 365 -14.02 -33.27 1.35
N GLU A 366 -14.04 -33.95 2.50
CA GLU A 366 -14.45 -35.36 2.64
C GLU A 366 -15.97 -35.57 2.68
N ASN A 367 -16.74 -34.57 3.11
CA ASN A 367 -18.19 -34.65 3.23
C ASN A 367 -18.86 -34.69 1.84
N LYS A 368 -19.24 -35.88 1.34
CA LYS A 368 -19.73 -36.10 -0.03
C LYS A 368 -21.15 -36.64 -0.11
#